data_AF-A0A432RRM3-F1
#
_entry.id   AF-A0A432RRM3-F1
#
_cell.length_a   1.000
_cell.length_b   1.000
_cell.length_c   1.000
_cell.angle_alpha   90.00
_cell.angle_beta   90.00
_cell.angle_gamma   90.00
#
_symmetry.space_group_name_H-M   'P 1'
#
loop_
_entity.id
_entity.type
_entity.pdbx_description
1 polymer ?
#
loop_
_entity_poly.entity_id
_entity_poly.type
_entity_poly.pdbx_seq_one_letter_code
_entity_poly.pdbx_strand_id
1 'polypeptide(L)'
;MVKTKFDSIVKLKKMEVDKIQREIIKQNSLIAKAEKELESLKEELNSIQYPKSGNFSLITQIKTLQNALLQQIKLKNDEIQFLRNQKNLLSGQLKEKELEYEKMKYLQGEEIKKIVKKIKKEEEKSMDEIALMLFKG
;
A
#
# COMPACT_ATOMS: atom_id res chain seq x y z
N MET A 1 23.74 -15.37 11.34
CA MET A 1 23.09 -14.04 11.41
C MET A 1 22.97 -13.67 12.87
N VAL A 2 23.54 -12.54 13.30
CA VAL A 2 23.49 -12.09 14.71
C VAL A 2 22.04 -11.73 15.05
N LYS A 3 21.42 -12.49 15.96
CA LYS A 3 20.06 -12.20 16.44
C LYS A 3 20.11 -11.06 17.44
N THR A 4 19.18 -10.11 17.32
CA THR A 4 19.04 -9.01 18.29
C THR A 4 17.68 -9.05 18.97
N LYS A 5 17.57 -8.35 20.11
CA LYS A 5 16.28 -8.12 20.78
C LYS A 5 15.26 -7.35 19.90
N PHE A 6 15.73 -6.68 18.84
CA PHE A 6 14.90 -5.90 17.93
C PHE A 6 14.33 -6.71 16.77
N ASP A 7 14.79 -7.95 16.53
CA ASP A 7 14.37 -8.75 15.37
C ASP A 7 12.85 -8.97 15.35
N SER A 8 12.26 -9.28 16.50
CA SER A 8 10.81 -9.47 16.66
C SER A 8 10.04 -8.18 16.37
N ILE A 9 10.57 -7.03 16.80
CA ILE A 9 9.93 -5.72 16.63
C ILE A 9 10.01 -5.29 15.16
N VAL A 10 11.18 -5.43 14.53
CA VAL A 10 11.38 -5.12 13.10
C VAL A 10 10.46 -5.99 12.24
N LYS A 11 10.36 -7.28 12.55
CA LYS A 11 9.43 -8.20 11.85
C LYS A 11 7.98 -7.77 12.02
N LEU A 12 7.55 -7.42 13.24
CA LEU A 12 6.19 -6.95 13.51
C LEU A 12 5.88 -5.67 12.74
N LYS A 13 6.80 -4.69 12.73
CA LYS A 13 6.65 -3.45 11.97
C LYS A 13 6.62 -3.67 10.47
N LYS A 14 7.40 -4.62 9.95
CA LYS A 14 7.32 -5.02 8.55
C LYS A 14 5.94 -5.60 8.21
N MET A 15 5.38 -6.44 9.08
CA MET A 15 4.04 -7.00 8.90
C MET A 15 2.95 -5.93 8.89
N GLU A 16 3.07 -4.88 9.72
CA GLU A 16 2.17 -3.71 9.71
C GLU A 16 2.22 -2.99 8.35
N VAL A 17 3.43 -2.70 7.83
CA VAL A 17 3.64 -2.08 6.51
C VAL A 17 3.02 -2.95 5.41
N ASP A 18 3.32 -4.24 5.39
CA ASP A 18 2.81 -5.17 4.37
C ASP A 18 1.29 -5.29 4.41
N LYS A 19 0.67 -5.15 5.59
CA LYS A 19 -0.79 -5.15 5.73
C LYS A 19 -1.39 -3.94 5.03
N ILE A 20 -0.88 -2.74 5.27
CA ILE A 20 -1.39 -1.51 4.65
C ILE A 20 -1.15 -1.54 3.13
N GLN A 21 0.00 -2.04 2.67
CA GLN A 21 0.27 -2.21 1.24
C GLN A 21 -0.76 -3.12 0.57
N ARG A 22 -1.13 -4.24 1.21
CA ARG A 22 -2.20 -5.12 0.70
C ARG A 22 -3.55 -4.42 0.64
N GLU A 23 -3.86 -3.59 1.63
CA GLU A 23 -5.11 -2.80 1.64
C GLU A 23 -5.13 -1.76 0.51
N ILE A 24 -4.01 -1.08 0.23
CA ILE A 24 -3.88 -0.16 -0.90
C ILE A 24 -4.07 -0.90 -2.24
N ILE A 25 -3.50 -2.11 -2.39
CA ILE A 25 -3.69 -2.92 -3.60
C ILE A 25 -5.17 -3.26 -3.81
N LYS A 26 -5.87 -3.70 -2.75
CA LYS A 26 -7.31 -3.96 -2.80
C LYS A 26 -8.09 -2.69 -3.20
N GLN A 27 -7.74 -1.55 -2.61
CA GLN A 27 -8.37 -0.28 -2.92
C GLN A 27 -8.19 0.14 -4.38
N ASN A 28 -6.99 -0.06 -4.94
CA ASN A 28 -6.73 0.20 -6.36
C ASN A 28 -7.59 -0.69 -7.26
N SER A 29 -7.77 -1.97 -6.91
CA SER A 29 -8.64 -2.88 -7.66
C SER A 29 -10.10 -2.42 -7.64
N LEU A 30 -10.58 -1.89 -6.51
CA LEU A 30 -11.93 -1.35 -6.41
C LEU A 30 -12.11 -0.10 -7.27
N ILE A 31 -11.14 0.82 -7.23
CA ILE A 31 -11.13 2.02 -8.09
C ILE A 31 -11.16 1.63 -9.56
N ALA A 32 -10.28 0.72 -10.00
CA ALA A 32 -10.23 0.28 -11.39
C ALA A 32 -11.55 -0.37 -11.85
N LYS A 33 -12.19 -1.16 -10.98
CA LYS A 33 -13.51 -1.73 -11.27
C LYS A 33 -14.57 -0.65 -11.44
N ALA A 34 -14.64 0.31 -10.51
CA ALA A 34 -15.60 1.41 -10.56
C ALA A 34 -15.38 2.31 -11.79
N GLU A 35 -14.13 2.57 -12.16
CA GLU A 35 -13.77 3.33 -13.38
C GLU A 35 -14.21 2.59 -14.65
N LYS A 36 -14.05 1.26 -14.70
CA LYS A 36 -14.54 0.46 -15.82
C LYS A 36 -16.08 0.50 -15.93
N GLU A 37 -16.78 0.37 -14.81
CA GLU A 37 -18.25 0.50 -14.78
C GLU A 37 -18.71 1.90 -15.21
N LEU A 38 -18.01 2.95 -14.77
CA LEU A 38 -18.27 4.33 -15.20
C LEU A 38 -18.12 4.48 -16.71
N GLU A 39 -17.10 3.86 -17.30
CA GLU A 39 -16.88 3.93 -18.75
C GLU A 39 -18.00 3.22 -19.52
N SER A 40 -18.42 2.02 -19.07
CA SER A 40 -19.59 1.34 -19.65
C SER A 40 -20.86 2.20 -19.61
N LEU A 41 -21.11 2.91 -18.52
CA LEU A 41 -22.27 3.80 -18.41
C LEU A 41 -22.19 4.99 -19.37
N LYS A 42 -20.99 5.54 -19.62
CA LYS A 42 -20.79 6.62 -20.59
C LYS A 42 -20.97 6.12 -22.02
N GLU A 43 -20.47 4.93 -22.33
CA GLU A 43 -20.69 4.29 -23.63
C GLU A 43 -22.18 4.05 -23.88
N GLU A 44 -22.90 3.55 -22.88
CA GLU A 44 -24.36 3.37 -22.95
C GLU A 44 -25.07 4.70 -23.20
N LEU A 45 -24.71 5.76 -22.47
CA LEU A 45 -25.26 7.10 -22.67
C LEU A 45 -25.00 7.63 -24.09
N ASN A 46 -23.79 7.43 -24.62
CA ASN A 46 -23.40 7.87 -25.97
C ASN A 46 -24.10 7.05 -27.06
N SER A 47 -24.50 5.82 -26.77
CA SER A 47 -25.23 4.96 -27.70
C SER A 47 -26.70 5.36 -27.88
N ILE A 48 -27.24 6.23 -27.01
CA ILE A 48 -28.62 6.70 -27.11
C ILE A 48 -28.84 7.49 -28.40
N GLN A 49 -29.73 6.98 -29.25
CA GLN A 49 -30.17 7.67 -30.46
C GLN A 49 -31.61 8.14 -30.33
N TYR A 50 -31.86 9.37 -30.78
CA TYR A 50 -33.22 9.92 -30.84
C TYR A 50 -33.91 9.52 -32.14
N PRO A 51 -35.21 9.17 -32.10
CA PRO A 51 -35.97 8.88 -33.29
C PRO A 51 -36.09 10.15 -34.15
N LYS A 52 -35.83 10.03 -35.46
CA LYS A 52 -35.97 11.15 -36.42
C LYS A 52 -37.43 11.45 -36.79
N SER A 53 -38.34 10.53 -36.46
CA SER A 53 -39.79 10.65 -36.65
C SER A 53 -40.50 9.71 -35.66
N GLY A 54 -41.74 10.01 -35.28
CA GLY A 54 -42.54 9.14 -34.40
C GLY A 54 -43.27 9.87 -33.27
N ASN A 55 -43.76 9.08 -32.32
CA ASN A 55 -44.59 9.54 -31.19
C ASN A 55 -43.74 10.24 -30.11
N PHE A 56 -44.21 11.39 -29.62
CA PHE A 56 -43.60 12.15 -28.52
C PHE A 56 -43.35 11.30 -27.26
N SER A 57 -44.21 10.32 -26.97
CA SER A 57 -44.03 9.39 -25.85
C SER A 57 -42.68 8.64 -25.88
N LEU A 58 -42.18 8.30 -27.08
CA LEU A 58 -40.89 7.64 -27.25
C LEU A 58 -39.73 8.58 -26.87
N ILE A 59 -39.84 9.88 -27.18
CA ILE A 59 -38.85 10.89 -26.80
C ILE A 59 -38.81 11.03 -25.27
N THR A 60 -39.97 11.05 -24.62
CA THR A 60 -40.05 11.11 -23.14
C THR A 60 -39.38 9.89 -22.50
N GLN A 61 -39.61 8.69 -23.02
CA GLN A 61 -38.97 7.46 -22.51
C GLN A 61 -37.45 7.51 -22.65
N ILE A 62 -36.94 7.93 -23.81
CA ILE A 62 -35.50 8.10 -24.05
C ILE A 62 -34.89 9.15 -23.11
N LYS A 63 -35.60 10.26 -22.88
CA LYS A 63 -35.16 11.30 -21.93
C LYS A 63 -35.10 10.78 -20.49
N THR A 64 -36.07 9.98 -20.07
CA THR A 64 -36.05 9.34 -18.75
C THR A 64 -34.85 8.41 -18.60
N LEU A 65 -34.57 7.58 -19.61
CA LEU A 65 -33.39 6.71 -19.63
C LEU A 65 -32.10 7.52 -19.56
N GLN A 66 -31.98 8.57 -20.39
CA GLN A 66 -30.82 9.48 -20.40
C GLN A 66 -30.56 10.08 -19.02
N ASN A 67 -31.61 10.59 -18.36
CA ASN A 67 -31.51 11.17 -17.03
C ASN A 67 -31.09 10.14 -15.98
N ALA A 68 -31.62 8.91 -16.06
CA ALA A 68 -31.24 7.83 -15.17
C ALA A 68 -29.75 7.45 -15.33
N LEU A 69 -29.24 7.37 -16.55
CA LEU A 69 -27.82 7.11 -16.81
C LEU A 69 -26.93 8.25 -16.31
N LEU A 70 -27.32 9.51 -16.53
CA LEU A 70 -26.59 10.67 -15.99
C LEU A 70 -26.52 10.63 -14.45
N GLN A 71 -27.62 10.25 -13.79
CA GLN A 71 -27.64 10.08 -12.34
C GLN A 71 -26.70 8.94 -11.89
N GLN A 72 -26.72 7.80 -12.56
CA GLN A 72 -25.82 6.68 -12.27
C GLN A 72 -24.35 7.05 -12.45
N ILE A 73 -24.02 7.77 -13.53
CA ILE A 73 -22.68 8.30 -13.80
C ILE A 73 -22.24 9.23 -12.65
N LYS A 74 -23.13 10.11 -12.17
CA LYS A 74 -22.82 10.99 -11.04
C LYS A 74 -22.51 10.18 -9.78
N LEU A 75 -23.38 9.24 -9.41
CA LEU A 75 -23.18 8.38 -8.24
C LEU A 75 -21.87 7.58 -8.33
N LYS A 76 -21.54 7.06 -9.51
CA LYS A 76 -20.29 6.34 -9.74
C LYS A 76 -19.05 7.24 -9.64
N ASN A 77 -19.14 8.49 -10.11
CA ASN A 77 -18.06 9.45 -9.89
C ASN A 77 -17.86 9.76 -8.40
N ASP A 78 -18.95 9.95 -7.64
CA ASP A 78 -18.89 10.18 -6.20
C ASP A 78 -18.27 8.98 -5.47
N GLU A 79 -18.63 7.76 -5.86
CA GLU A 79 -18.03 6.51 -5.36
C GLU A 79 -16.52 6.47 -5.63
N ILE A 80 -16.08 6.77 -6.86
CA ILE A 80 -14.65 6.80 -7.22
C ILE A 80 -13.89 7.83 -6.38
N GLN A 81 -14.47 9.02 -6.18
CA GLN A 81 -13.85 10.05 -5.33
C GLN A 81 -13.71 9.57 -3.89
N PHE A 82 -14.75 8.95 -3.34
CA PHE A 82 -14.70 8.35 -2.01
C PHE A 82 -13.61 7.27 -1.90
N LEU A 83 -13.51 6.38 -2.88
CA LEU A 83 -12.48 5.35 -2.92
C LEU A 83 -11.06 5.94 -3.02
N ARG A 84 -10.88 7.00 -3.80
CA ARG A 84 -9.59 7.72 -3.91
C ARG A 84 -9.21 8.42 -2.60
N ASN A 85 -10.16 9.02 -1.90
CA ASN A 85 -9.92 9.62 -0.59
C ASN A 85 -9.47 8.58 0.45
N GLN A 86 -10.11 7.40 0.47
CA GLN A 86 -9.66 6.30 1.34
C GLN A 86 -8.25 5.82 0.99
N LYS A 87 -7.91 5.72 -0.31
CA LYS A 87 -6.53 5.40 -0.74
C LYS A 87 -5.52 6.44 -0.24
N ASN A 88 -5.87 7.73 -0.29
CA ASN A 88 -5.00 8.80 0.20
C ASN A 88 -4.76 8.68 1.71
N LEU A 89 -5.79 8.36 2.49
CA LEU A 89 -5.67 8.11 3.92
C LEU A 89 -4.74 6.91 4.20
N LEU A 90 -4.94 5.78 3.52
CA LEU A 90 -4.08 4.60 3.63
C LEU A 90 -2.63 4.92 3.25
N SER A 91 -2.42 5.77 2.24
CA SER A 91 -1.08 6.19 1.81
C SER A 91 -0.40 7.07 2.87
N GLY A 92 -1.15 7.89 3.60
CA GLY A 92 -0.64 8.63 4.76
C GLY A 92 -0.20 7.68 5.88
N GLN A 93 -1.06 6.73 6.24
CA GLN A 93 -0.76 5.71 7.26
C GLN A 93 0.45 4.85 6.87
N LEU A 94 0.59 4.50 5.59
CA LEU A 94 1.73 3.74 5.09
C LEU A 94 3.04 4.48 5.36
N LYS A 95 3.10 5.79 5.06
CA LYS A 95 4.31 6.60 5.30
C LYS A 95 4.71 6.62 6.76
N GLU A 96 3.75 6.75 7.67
CA GLU A 96 4.01 6.71 9.11
C GLU A 96 4.58 5.35 9.55
N LYS A 97 3.99 4.26 9.06
CA LYS A 97 4.45 2.90 9.38
C LYS A 97 5.80 2.55 8.77
N GLU A 98 6.09 3.02 7.56
CA GLU A 98 7.40 2.88 6.94
C GLU A 98 8.47 3.63 7.72
N LEU A 99 8.16 4.84 8.19
CA LEU A 99 9.07 5.61 9.05
C LEU A 99 9.37 4.88 10.37
N GLU A 100 8.34 4.33 11.03
CA GLU A 100 8.53 3.52 12.25
C GLU A 100 9.39 2.28 11.99
N TYR A 101 9.14 1.59 10.87
CA TYR A 101 9.91 0.41 10.48
C TYR A 101 11.38 0.74 10.25
N GLU A 102 11.69 1.81 9.50
CA GLU A 102 13.07 2.22 9.24
C GLU A 102 13.80 2.68 10.51
N LYS A 103 13.11 3.38 11.43
CA LYS A 103 13.66 3.71 12.75
C LYS A 103 14.08 2.46 13.53
N MET A 104 13.22 1.43 13.56
CA MET A 104 13.53 0.18 14.27
C MET A 104 14.67 -0.60 13.60
N LYS A 105 14.70 -0.62 12.27
CA LYS A 105 15.78 -1.25 11.50
C LYS A 105 17.12 -0.55 11.72
N TYR A 106 17.12 0.77 11.85
CA TYR A 106 18.32 1.52 12.21
C TYR A 106 18.85 1.14 13.60
N LEU A 107 17.97 1.09 14.62
CA LEU A 107 18.34 0.67 15.97
C LEU A 107 18.90 -0.76 16.03
N GLN A 108 18.27 -1.68 15.27
CA GLN A 108 18.78 -3.04 15.10
C GLN A 108 20.20 -3.04 14.52
N GLY A 109 20.44 -2.25 13.47
CA GLY A 109 21.76 -2.13 12.84
C GLY A 109 22.85 -1.62 13.80
N GLU A 110 22.53 -0.61 14.62
CA GLU A 110 23.45 -0.10 15.64
C GLU A 110 23.76 -1.14 16.72
N GLU A 111 22.77 -1.94 17.15
CA GLU A 111 22.98 -3.03 18.10
C GLU A 111 23.88 -4.13 17.50
N ILE A 112 23.65 -4.53 16.25
CA ILE A 112 24.50 -5.50 15.54
C ILE A 112 25.94 -4.99 15.47
N LYS A 113 26.16 -3.73 15.09
CA LYS A 113 27.50 -3.14 15.06
C LYS A 113 28.20 -3.21 16.42
N LYS A 114 27.48 -2.96 17.52
CA LYS A 114 28.02 -3.07 18.87
C LYS A 114 28.41 -4.52 19.21
N ILE A 115 27.55 -5.48 18.88
CA ILE A 115 27.81 -6.91 19.11
C ILE A 115 29.04 -7.36 18.31
N VAL A 116 29.11 -7.03 17.03
CA VAL A 116 30.25 -7.38 16.16
C VAL A 116 31.55 -6.77 16.68
N LYS A 117 31.53 -5.51 17.14
CA LYS A 117 32.71 -4.87 17.76
C LYS A 117 33.16 -5.57 19.04
N LYS A 118 32.23 -6.08 19.86
CA LYS A 118 32.57 -6.84 21.07
C LYS A 118 33.21 -8.18 20.73
N ILE A 119 32.61 -8.94 19.81
CA ILE A 119 33.14 -10.23 19.35
C ILE A 119 34.57 -10.07 18.82
N LYS A 120 34.82 -9.08 17.95
CA LYS A 120 36.17 -8.82 17.43
C LYS A 120 37.20 -8.53 18.52
N LYS A 121 36.82 -7.76 19.54
CA LYS A 121 37.72 -7.47 20.68
C LYS A 121 37.98 -8.70 21.55
N GLU A 122 36.99 -9.58 21.70
CA GLU A 122 37.18 -10.85 22.42
C GLU A 122 38.07 -11.80 21.62
N GLU A 123 37.87 -11.91 20.31
CA GLU A 123 38.73 -12.68 19.40
C GLU A 123 40.18 -12.19 19.43
N GLU A 124 40.42 -10.88 19.33
CA GLU A 124 41.77 -10.29 19.43
C GLU A 124 42.46 -10.67 20.74
N LYS A 125 41.76 -10.53 21.88
CA LYS A 125 42.31 -10.92 23.19
C LYS A 125 42.62 -12.40 23.29
N SER A 126 41.72 -13.26 22.81
CA SER A 126 41.94 -14.70 22.83
C SER A 126 43.13 -15.09 21.94
N MET A 127 43.33 -14.43 20.79
CA MET A 127 44.52 -14.67 19.98
C MET A 127 45.81 -14.23 20.67
N ASP A 128 45.81 -13.06 21.33
CA ASP A 128 46.96 -12.59 22.10
C ASP A 128 47.31 -13.56 23.24
N GLU A 129 46.30 -14.08 23.95
CA GLU A 129 46.49 -15.08 25.00
C GLU A 129 47.06 -16.40 24.45
N ILE A 130 46.55 -16.90 23.32
CA ILE A 130 47.08 -18.08 22.64
C ILE A 130 48.54 -17.86 22.21
N ALA A 131 48.86 -16.69 21.65
CA ALA A 131 50.22 -16.36 21.24
C ALA A 131 51.19 -16.33 22.43
N LEU A 132 50.76 -15.76 23.57
CA LEU A 132 51.54 -15.77 24.81
C LEU A 132 51.75 -17.18 25.37
N MET A 133 50.74 -18.06 25.29
CA MET A 133 50.88 -19.45 25.70
C MET A 133 51.85 -20.22 24.81
N LEU A 134 51.77 -20.04 23.49
CA LEU A 134 52.68 -20.68 22.52
C LEU A 134 54.11 -20.17 22.61
N PHE A 135 54.32 -18.91 23.01
CA PHE A 135 55.66 -18.33 23.15
C PHE A 135 56.34 -18.71 24.47
N LYS A 136 55.57 -19.07 25.50
CA LYS A 136 56.08 -19.46 26.84
C LYS A 136 56.17 -20.96 27.07
N GLY A 137 55.65 -21.79 26.16
CA GLY A 137 55.83 -23.24 26.13
C GLY A 137 57.02 -23.63 25.26
#